data_AF-A0A842IJN8-F1
#
_entry.id   AF-A0A842IJN8-F1
#
_cell.length_a   1.000
_cell.length_b   1.000
_cell.length_c   1.000
_cell.angle_alpha   90.00
_cell.angle_beta   90.00
_cell.angle_gamma   90.00
#
_symmetry.space_group_name_H-M   'P 1'
#
loop_
_entity.id
_entity.type
_entity.pdbx_description
1 polymer ?
#
loop_
_entity_poly.entity_id
_entity_poly.type
_entity_poly.pdbx_seq_one_letter_code
_entity_poly.pdbx_strand_id
1 'polypeptide(L)'
;MKLKKLVQWVELVANIAVVISVVYLSLEVQKNTKAIESQSIKDRSQRLNQPYINSPLIPSILAKIKQVDGPEPGEANLMNRYNLTYEEAAIYGRYTTEIMSGLEAEYIQAGPSQGLIERVQLLFLFPDIYIAWDNGYFPQIQSIEFKDYVSHIRTLPLAKMVSDYKNALDSLKTLKIENTDTIRQ
;
A
#
# COMPACT_ATOMS: atom_id res chain seq x y z
N MET A 1 30.08 -49.91 20.43
CA MET A 1 30.18 -49.34 19.07
C MET A 1 28.97 -48.50 18.66
N LYS A 2 27.73 -48.85 19.02
CA LYS A 2 26.51 -48.09 18.66
C LYS A 2 26.42 -46.71 19.34
N LEU A 3 26.84 -46.57 20.60
CA LEU A 3 26.76 -45.31 21.36
C LEU A 3 27.62 -44.18 20.74
N LYS A 4 28.86 -44.48 20.32
CA LYS A 4 29.76 -43.49 19.69
C LYS A 4 29.20 -42.94 18.38
N LYS A 5 28.58 -43.80 17.55
CA LYS A 5 27.94 -43.35 16.30
C LYS A 5 26.73 -42.46 16.59
N LEU A 6 25.96 -42.76 17.63
CA LEU A 6 24.78 -41.98 18.02
C LEU A 6 25.18 -40.58 18.50
N VAL A 7 26.24 -40.48 19.31
CA VAL A 7 26.81 -39.19 19.74
C VAL A 7 27.28 -38.37 18.54
N GLN A 8 28.00 -38.97 17.59
CA GLN A 8 28.44 -38.29 16.36
C GLN A 8 27.27 -37.77 15.51
N TRP A 9 26.18 -38.53 15.41
CA TRP A 9 24.98 -38.08 14.71
C TRP A 9 24.30 -36.91 15.42
N VAL A 10 24.22 -36.93 16.76
CA VAL A 10 23.66 -35.84 17.54
C VAL A 10 24.51 -34.57 17.40
N GLU A 11 25.84 -34.69 17.47
CA GLU A 11 26.77 -33.56 17.25
C GLU A 11 26.63 -32.97 15.85
N LEU A 12 26.50 -33.83 14.82
CA LEU A 12 26.30 -33.37 13.45
C LEU A 12 24.98 -32.61 13.28
N VAL A 13 23.88 -33.15 13.80
CA VAL A 13 22.56 -32.51 13.72
C VAL A 13 22.54 -31.20 14.52
N ALA A 14 23.16 -31.16 15.70
CA ALA A 14 23.29 -29.94 16.49
C ALA A 14 24.07 -28.85 15.74
N ASN A 15 25.19 -29.20 15.10
CA ASN A 15 25.97 -28.25 14.31
C ASN A 15 25.20 -27.74 13.09
N ILE A 16 24.47 -28.61 12.39
CA ILE A 16 23.62 -28.21 11.26
C ILE A 16 22.50 -27.28 11.73
N ALA A 17 21.85 -27.57 12.87
CA ALA A 17 20.80 -26.74 13.43
C ALA A 17 21.31 -25.32 13.77
N VAL A 18 22.52 -25.20 14.33
CA VAL A 18 23.16 -23.90 14.60
C VAL A 18 23.41 -23.14 13.31
N VAL A 19 23.96 -23.79 12.27
CA VAL A 19 24.22 -23.13 10.98
C VAL A 19 22.93 -22.64 10.33
N ILE A 20 21.89 -23.47 10.30
CA ILE A 20 20.57 -23.08 9.77
C ILE A 20 20.01 -21.89 10.56
N SER A 21 20.12 -21.91 11.89
CA SER A 21 19.64 -20.83 12.75
C SER A 21 20.37 -19.51 12.47
N VAL A 22 21.70 -19.55 12.30
CA VAL A 22 22.50 -18.35 11.97
C VAL A 22 22.15 -17.80 10.59
N VAL A 23 21.97 -18.67 9.59
CA VAL A 23 21.56 -18.25 8.25
C VAL A 23 20.17 -17.62 8.29
N TYR A 24 19.22 -18.23 9.00
CA TYR A 24 17.88 -17.70 9.17
C TYR A 24 17.90 -16.33 9.85
N LEU A 25 18.61 -16.18 10.98
CA LEU A 25 18.78 -14.91 11.67
C LEU A 25 19.42 -13.84 10.77
N SER A 26 20.42 -14.22 9.97
CA SER A 26 21.08 -13.28 9.04
C SER A 26 20.11 -12.77 7.97
N LEU A 27 19.28 -13.65 7.41
CA LEU A 27 18.25 -13.27 6.43
C LEU A 27 17.18 -12.38 7.05
N GLU A 28 16.77 -12.65 8.29
CA GLU A 28 15.76 -11.87 9.00
C GLU A 28 16.28 -10.48 9.38
N VAL A 29 17.52 -10.37 9.86
CA VAL A 29 18.18 -9.08 10.11
C VAL A 29 18.26 -8.27 8.82
N GLN A 30 18.67 -8.86 7.70
CA GLN A 30 18.71 -8.15 6.41
C GLN A 30 17.33 -7.63 5.97
N LYS A 31 16.27 -8.44 6.14
CA LYS A 31 14.90 -8.00 5.85
C LYS A 31 14.47 -6.85 6.76
N ASN A 32 14.76 -6.94 8.05
CA ASN A 32 14.43 -5.90 9.02
C ASN A 32 15.20 -4.59 8.77
N THR A 33 16.49 -4.67 8.43
CA THR A 33 17.29 -3.50 8.06
C THR A 33 16.70 -2.80 6.83
N LYS A 34 16.37 -3.54 5.77
CA LYS A 34 15.73 -2.98 4.58
C LYS A 34 14.37 -2.34 4.88
N ALA A 35 13.59 -2.94 5.77
CA ALA A 35 12.31 -2.38 6.19
C ALA A 35 12.50 -1.04 6.94
N ILE A 36 13.50 -0.97 7.84
CA ILE A 36 13.84 0.25 8.59
C ILE A 36 14.36 1.34 7.65
N GLU A 37 15.24 1.02 6.71
CA GLU A 37 15.77 1.98 5.73
C GLU A 37 14.65 2.57 4.87
N SER A 38 13.75 1.72 4.37
CA SER A 38 12.58 2.17 3.61
C SER A 38 11.66 3.06 4.44
N GLN A 39 11.37 2.66 5.68
CA GLN A 39 10.57 3.49 6.57
C GLN A 39 11.24 4.85 6.84
N SER A 40 12.56 4.88 7.02
CA SER A 40 13.32 6.12 7.23
C SER A 40 13.26 7.07 6.03
N ILE A 41 13.40 6.54 4.81
CA ILE A 41 13.26 7.32 3.57
C ILE A 41 11.85 7.86 3.45
N LYS A 42 10.84 7.04 3.72
CA LYS A 42 9.43 7.43 3.71
C LYS A 42 9.14 8.53 4.73
N ASP A 43 9.61 8.38 5.97
CA ASP A 43 9.43 9.35 7.04
C ASP A 43 10.13 10.68 6.75
N ARG A 44 11.28 10.64 6.06
CA ARG A 44 12.00 11.84 5.63
C ARG A 44 11.24 12.56 4.51
N SER A 45 10.79 11.82 3.49
CA SER A 45 9.98 12.36 2.40
C SER A 45 8.69 12.99 2.93
N GLN A 46 7.98 12.26 3.79
CA GLN A 46 6.76 12.73 4.42
C GLN A 46 6.99 14.00 5.24
N ARG A 47 8.07 14.10 6.02
CA ARG A 47 8.38 15.33 6.79
C ARG A 47 8.68 16.54 5.89
N LEU A 48 9.33 16.32 4.75
CA LEU A 48 9.63 17.41 3.81
C LEU A 48 8.38 17.88 3.06
N ASN A 49 7.47 16.95 2.74
CA ASN A 49 6.26 17.25 1.96
C ASN A 49 5.06 17.66 2.84
N GLN A 50 5.05 17.27 4.11
CA GLN A 50 3.98 17.54 5.08
C GLN A 50 3.52 19.00 5.12
N PRO A 51 4.41 20.01 5.15
CA PRO A 51 3.99 21.41 5.13
C PRO A 51 3.23 21.81 3.87
N TYR A 52 3.48 21.15 2.73
CA TYR A 52 2.79 21.46 1.47
C TYR A 52 1.48 20.70 1.34
N ILE A 53 1.42 19.47 1.85
CA ILE A 53 0.22 18.63 1.82
C ILE A 53 -0.85 19.17 2.78
N ASN A 54 -0.43 19.56 3.99
CA ASN A 54 -1.36 19.96 5.07
C ASN A 54 -1.50 21.47 5.27
N SER A 55 -0.85 22.30 4.45
CA SER A 55 -1.02 23.75 4.56
C SER A 55 -2.37 24.17 3.97
N PRO A 56 -3.26 24.81 4.74
CA PRO A 56 -4.51 25.36 4.21
C PRO A 56 -4.27 26.56 3.29
N LEU A 57 -3.08 27.19 3.35
CA LEU A 57 -2.77 28.36 2.54
C LEU A 57 -2.63 28.00 1.06
N ILE A 58 -1.97 26.90 0.72
CA ILE A 58 -1.68 26.57 -0.68
C ILE A 58 -2.98 26.29 -1.48
N PRO A 59 -3.93 25.47 -0.99
CA PRO A 59 -5.22 25.30 -1.67
C PRO A 59 -5.97 26.61 -1.89
N SER A 60 -5.99 27.50 -0.89
CA SER A 60 -6.66 28.80 -1.04
C SER A 60 -6.00 29.73 -2.07
N ILE A 61 -4.67 29.72 -2.17
CA ILE A 61 -3.94 30.46 -3.22
C ILE A 61 -4.27 29.87 -4.59
N LEU A 62 -4.26 28.54 -4.72
CA LEU A 62 -4.61 27.86 -5.97
C LEU A 62 -6.05 28.15 -6.39
N ALA A 63 -7.00 28.18 -5.45
CA ALA A 63 -8.37 28.53 -5.74
C ALA A 63 -8.50 29.95 -6.33
N LYS A 64 -7.77 30.93 -5.79
CA LYS A 64 -7.74 32.29 -6.35
C LYS A 64 -7.18 32.32 -7.78
N ILE A 65 -6.14 31.53 -8.06
CA ILE A 65 -5.58 31.42 -9.41
C ILE A 65 -6.62 30.79 -10.35
N LYS A 66 -7.28 29.71 -9.92
CA LYS A 66 -8.27 28.99 -10.74
C LYS A 66 -9.62 29.69 -10.89
N GLN A 67 -9.91 30.73 -10.11
CA GLN A 67 -11.01 31.64 -10.42
C GLN A 67 -10.78 32.39 -11.74
N VAL A 68 -9.52 32.57 -12.17
CA VAL A 68 -9.17 33.20 -13.44
C VAL A 68 -9.00 32.15 -14.54
N ASP A 69 -8.23 31.10 -14.26
CA ASP A 69 -7.83 30.11 -15.28
C ASP A 69 -8.86 29.00 -15.51
N GLY A 70 -9.82 28.86 -14.59
CA GLY A 70 -10.70 27.70 -14.51
C GLY A 70 -10.05 26.50 -13.81
N PRO A 71 -10.85 25.56 -13.29
CA PRO A 71 -10.35 24.35 -12.65
C PRO A 71 -9.66 23.43 -13.67
N GLU A 72 -8.63 22.71 -13.23
CA GLU A 72 -8.05 21.61 -13.99
C GLU A 72 -9.07 20.47 -14.18
N PRO A 73 -8.93 19.61 -15.21
CA PRO A 73 -9.94 18.58 -15.51
C PRO A 73 -10.23 17.63 -14.34
N GLY A 74 -9.19 17.27 -13.58
CA GLY A 74 -9.31 16.43 -12.40
C GLY A 74 -10.17 17.08 -11.31
N GLU A 75 -9.81 18.30 -10.91
CA GLU A 75 -10.53 19.08 -9.90
C GLU A 75 -11.96 19.33 -10.35
N ALA A 76 -12.17 19.73 -11.61
CA ALA A 76 -13.47 20.00 -12.18
C ALA A 76 -14.40 18.78 -12.08
N ASN A 77 -13.90 17.58 -12.39
CA ASN A 77 -14.70 16.35 -12.30
C ASN A 77 -15.06 15.98 -10.85
N LEU A 78 -14.15 16.18 -9.90
CA LEU A 78 -14.43 15.99 -8.48
C LEU A 78 -15.46 17.00 -7.96
N MET A 79 -15.29 18.28 -8.31
CA MET A 79 -16.24 19.35 -7.99
C MET A 79 -17.63 19.01 -8.54
N ASN A 80 -17.74 18.63 -9.81
CA ASN A 80 -19.01 18.33 -10.46
C ASN A 80 -19.70 17.09 -9.88
N ARG A 81 -18.94 16.03 -9.57
CA ARG A 81 -19.52 14.77 -9.08
C ARG A 81 -19.90 14.80 -7.61
N TYR A 82 -19.08 15.46 -6.79
CA TYR A 82 -19.19 15.42 -5.33
C TYR A 82 -19.59 16.76 -4.72
N ASN A 83 -19.85 17.78 -5.55
CA ASN A 83 -20.18 19.14 -5.13
C ASN A 83 -19.12 19.74 -4.18
N LEU A 84 -17.85 19.46 -4.48
CA LEU A 84 -16.71 20.00 -3.74
C LEU A 84 -16.42 21.43 -4.22
N THR A 85 -15.89 22.24 -3.32
CA THR A 85 -15.16 23.46 -3.68
C THR A 85 -13.86 23.09 -4.41
N TYR A 86 -13.26 24.07 -5.09
CA TYR A 86 -11.96 23.84 -5.73
C TYR A 86 -10.89 23.46 -4.69
N GLU A 87 -10.87 24.15 -3.54
CA GLU A 87 -9.93 23.88 -2.46
C GLU A 87 -10.03 22.43 -1.97
N GLU A 88 -11.25 21.94 -1.75
CA GLU A 88 -11.50 20.57 -1.32
C GLU A 88 -11.07 19.55 -2.38
N ALA A 89 -11.41 19.79 -3.65
CA ALA A 89 -10.98 18.94 -4.75
C ALA A 89 -9.46 18.90 -4.89
N ALA A 90 -8.78 20.04 -4.76
CA ALA A 90 -7.32 20.13 -4.81
C ALA A 90 -6.64 19.42 -3.63
N ILE A 91 -7.18 19.55 -2.41
CA ILE A 91 -6.70 18.80 -1.23
C ILE A 91 -6.87 17.29 -1.46
N TYR A 92 -8.03 16.89 -1.96
CA TYR A 92 -8.31 15.48 -2.25
C TYR A 92 -7.38 14.92 -3.34
N GLY A 93 -7.12 15.67 -4.41
CA GLY A 93 -6.16 15.31 -5.45
C GLY A 93 -4.74 15.10 -4.89
N ARG A 94 -4.30 15.93 -3.94
CA ARG A 94 -3.01 15.74 -3.24
C ARG A 94 -3.00 14.48 -2.40
N TYR A 95 -4.04 14.27 -1.60
CA TYR A 95 -4.16 13.09 -0.74
C TYR A 95 -4.06 11.80 -1.55
N THR A 96 -4.79 11.73 -2.66
CA THR A 96 -4.76 10.55 -3.51
C THR A 96 -3.43 10.38 -4.25
N THR A 97 -2.75 11.49 -4.58
CA THR A 97 -1.41 11.46 -5.19
C THR A 97 -0.39 10.86 -4.24
N GLU A 98 -0.47 11.21 -2.96
CA GLU A 98 0.38 10.63 -1.91
C GLU A 98 0.13 9.14 -1.73
N ILE A 99 -1.13 8.68 -1.77
CA ILE A 99 -1.44 7.24 -1.74
C ILE A 99 -0.76 6.51 -2.90
N MET A 100 -0.93 7.02 -4.13
CA MET A 100 -0.35 6.39 -5.32
C MET A 100 1.17 6.40 -5.30
N SER A 101 1.77 7.49 -4.81
CA SER A 101 3.23 7.59 -4.65
C SER A 101 3.75 6.60 -3.60
N GLY A 102 2.99 6.35 -2.54
CA GLY A 102 3.30 5.30 -1.57
C GLY A 102 3.27 3.90 -2.16
N LEU A 103 2.31 3.60 -3.03
CA LEU A 103 2.23 2.32 -3.74
C LEU A 103 3.33 2.15 -4.78
N GLU A 104 3.70 3.23 -5.47
CA GLU A 104 4.83 3.23 -6.40
C GLU A 104 6.15 2.98 -5.68
N ALA A 105 6.39 3.65 -4.54
CA ALA A 105 7.59 3.42 -3.75
C ALA A 105 7.72 1.95 -3.34
N GLU A 106 6.60 1.32 -2.96
CA GLU A 106 6.57 -0.11 -2.66
C GLU A 106 6.85 -0.97 -3.89
N TYR A 107 6.26 -0.64 -5.04
CA TYR A 107 6.54 -1.30 -6.31
C TYR A 107 8.02 -1.23 -6.68
N ILE A 108 8.65 -0.06 -6.57
CA ILE A 108 10.08 0.14 -6.87
C ILE A 108 10.95 -0.67 -5.91
N GLN A 109 10.58 -0.73 -4.63
CA GLN A 109 11.38 -1.41 -3.60
C GLN A 109 11.28 -2.94 -3.68
N ALA A 110 10.06 -3.47 -3.82
CA ALA A 110 9.76 -4.90 -3.67
C ALA A 110 9.30 -5.59 -4.96
N GLY A 111 9.03 -4.82 -6.01
CA GLY A 111 8.44 -5.31 -7.25
C GLY A 111 6.95 -5.62 -7.15
N PRO A 112 6.37 -6.22 -8.21
CA PRO A 112 5.00 -6.74 -8.19
C PRO A 112 4.81 -7.75 -7.06
N SER A 113 3.72 -7.63 -6.30
CA SER A 113 3.35 -8.60 -5.25
C SER A 113 1.84 -8.74 -5.15
N GLN A 114 1.37 -9.90 -4.68
CA GLN A 114 -0.06 -10.15 -4.51
C GLN A 114 -0.72 -9.11 -3.59
N GLY A 115 -0.08 -8.76 -2.47
CA GLY A 115 -0.60 -7.74 -1.56
C GLY A 115 -0.61 -6.32 -2.16
N LEU A 116 0.31 -6.00 -3.08
CA LEU A 116 0.28 -4.73 -3.82
C LEU A 116 -0.86 -4.73 -4.86
N ILE A 117 -1.05 -5.83 -5.59
CA ILE A 117 -2.19 -6.01 -6.52
C ILE A 117 -3.50 -5.76 -5.78
N GLU A 118 -3.70 -6.43 -4.64
CA GLU A 118 -4.93 -6.32 -3.85
C GLU A 118 -5.21 -4.88 -3.39
N ARG A 119 -4.19 -4.18 -2.89
CA ARG A 119 -4.35 -2.78 -2.45
C ARG A 119 -4.66 -1.84 -3.60
N VAL A 120 -4.00 -2.01 -4.75
CA VAL A 120 -4.33 -1.25 -5.96
C VAL A 120 -5.78 -1.52 -6.37
N GLN A 121 -6.20 -2.78 -6.43
CA GLN A 121 -7.58 -3.15 -6.77
C GLN A 121 -8.61 -2.59 -5.79
N LEU A 122 -8.33 -2.63 -4.48
CA LEU A 122 -9.18 -2.05 -3.44
C LEU A 122 -9.33 -0.54 -3.60
N LEU A 123 -8.27 0.18 -3.94
CA LEU A 123 -8.36 1.63 -4.21
C LEU A 123 -9.28 1.92 -5.41
N PHE A 124 -9.17 1.12 -6.46
CA PHE A 124 -10.08 1.20 -7.61
C PHE A 124 -11.47 0.62 -7.35
N LEU A 125 -11.87 0.32 -6.11
CA LEU A 125 -13.29 0.17 -5.78
C LEU A 125 -13.99 1.53 -5.60
N PHE A 126 -13.21 2.58 -5.32
CA PHE A 126 -13.74 3.91 -5.05
C PHE A 126 -13.78 4.75 -6.35
N PRO A 127 -14.96 5.29 -6.76
CA PRO A 127 -15.10 6.00 -8.04
C PRO A 127 -14.28 7.29 -8.16
N ASP A 128 -13.99 7.93 -7.04
CA ASP A 128 -13.12 9.11 -6.91
C ASP A 128 -11.67 8.80 -7.28
N ILE A 129 -11.16 7.60 -6.94
CA ILE A 129 -9.83 7.15 -7.36
C ILE A 129 -9.76 6.95 -8.89
N TYR A 130 -10.82 6.43 -9.51
CA TYR A 130 -10.91 6.35 -10.97
C TYR A 130 -10.84 7.73 -11.62
N ILE A 131 -11.62 8.68 -11.10
CA ILE A 131 -11.62 10.06 -11.60
C ILE A 131 -10.24 10.66 -11.48
N ALA A 132 -9.58 10.48 -10.34
CA ALA A 132 -8.26 11.04 -10.14
C ALA A 132 -7.21 10.39 -11.07
N TRP A 133 -7.31 9.08 -11.33
CA TRP A 133 -6.40 8.37 -12.23
C TRP A 133 -6.58 8.73 -13.70
N ASP A 134 -7.81 8.68 -14.21
CA ASP A 134 -8.05 8.87 -15.63
C ASP A 134 -7.95 10.35 -16.06
N ASN A 135 -8.09 11.31 -15.13
CA ASN A 135 -8.04 12.76 -15.42
C ASN A 135 -6.70 13.44 -15.12
N GLY A 136 -5.62 12.67 -14.98
CA GLY A 136 -4.27 13.26 -15.05
C GLY A 136 -3.67 13.73 -13.72
N TYR A 137 -4.29 13.48 -12.56
CA TYR A 137 -3.63 13.77 -11.28
C TYR A 137 -2.41 12.88 -11.04
N PHE A 138 -2.58 11.58 -11.24
CA PHE A 138 -1.49 10.61 -11.07
C PHE A 138 -0.59 10.55 -12.30
N PRO A 139 -1.12 10.37 -13.54
CA PRO A 139 -0.33 10.08 -14.74
C PRO A 139 0.81 11.04 -15.09
N GLN A 140 0.95 12.20 -14.44
CA GLN A 140 2.08 13.11 -14.68
C GLN A 140 3.27 12.86 -13.74
N ILE A 141 3.05 12.27 -12.56
CA ILE A 141 4.07 12.22 -11.49
C ILE A 141 4.70 10.83 -11.35
N GLN A 142 3.95 9.74 -11.57
CA GLN A 142 4.52 8.40 -11.45
C GLN A 142 5.38 8.00 -12.65
N SER A 143 6.22 7.00 -12.48
CA SER A 143 6.95 6.30 -13.53
C SER A 143 6.01 5.64 -14.55
N ILE A 144 6.50 5.44 -15.76
CA ILE A 144 5.74 4.78 -16.83
C ILE A 144 5.50 3.31 -16.45
N GLU A 145 6.52 2.66 -15.89
CA GLU A 145 6.47 1.26 -15.46
C GLU A 145 5.38 1.02 -14.41
N PHE A 146 5.26 1.92 -13.44
CA PHE A 146 4.21 1.80 -12.42
C PHE A 146 2.81 2.06 -13.01
N LYS A 147 2.67 3.00 -13.95
CA LYS A 147 1.39 3.25 -14.63
C LYS A 147 0.94 2.04 -15.45
N ASP A 148 1.86 1.40 -16.16
CA ASP A 148 1.58 0.19 -16.93
C ASP A 148 1.16 -0.95 -15.99
N TYR A 149 1.86 -1.10 -14.87
CA TYR A 149 1.53 -2.07 -13.83
C TYR A 149 0.11 -1.84 -13.25
N VAL A 150 -0.22 -0.62 -12.85
CA VAL A 150 -1.56 -0.29 -12.32
C VAL A 150 -2.64 -0.48 -13.39
N SER A 151 -2.37 -0.06 -14.63
CA SER A 151 -3.30 -0.24 -15.75
C SER A 151 -3.58 -1.72 -16.02
N HIS A 152 -2.56 -2.57 -15.95
CA HIS A 152 -2.73 -4.02 -16.04
C HIS A 152 -3.61 -4.55 -14.88
N ILE A 153 -3.32 -4.16 -13.64
CA ILE A 153 -4.09 -4.60 -12.47
C ILE A 153 -5.57 -4.21 -12.56
N ARG A 154 -5.88 -3.00 -13.04
CA ARG A 154 -7.26 -2.52 -13.21
C ARG A 154 -8.08 -3.42 -14.14
N THR A 155 -7.43 -4.10 -15.09
CA THR A 155 -8.10 -5.02 -16.02
C THR A 155 -8.27 -6.42 -15.46
N LEU A 156 -7.62 -6.75 -14.34
CA LEU A 156 -7.73 -8.07 -13.74
C LEU A 156 -9.15 -8.28 -13.15
N PRO A 157 -9.71 -9.51 -13.27
CA PRO A 157 -11.05 -9.78 -12.77
C PRO A 157 -11.16 -9.56 -11.25
N LEU A 158 -12.00 -8.61 -10.84
CA LEU A 158 -12.38 -8.37 -9.44
C LEU A 158 -12.98 -9.60 -8.74
N ALA A 159 -13.52 -10.55 -9.51
CA ALA A 159 -14.24 -11.72 -9.02
C ALA A 159 -13.42 -12.60 -8.07
N LYS A 160 -12.12 -12.78 -8.33
CA LYS A 160 -11.25 -13.57 -7.44
C LYS A 160 -11.07 -12.87 -6.09
N MET A 161 -10.83 -11.56 -6.11
CA MET A 161 -10.58 -10.78 -4.91
C MET A 161 -11.86 -10.58 -4.06
N VAL A 162 -13.02 -10.40 -4.69
CA VAL A 162 -14.33 -10.35 -3.99
C VAL A 162 -14.64 -11.70 -3.35
N SER A 163 -14.34 -12.80 -4.03
CA SER A 163 -14.46 -14.15 -3.46
C SER A 163 -13.54 -14.33 -2.25
N ASP A 164 -12.26 -13.96 -2.38
CA ASP A 164 -11.28 -14.10 -1.30
C ASP A 164 -11.63 -13.20 -0.09
N TYR A 165 -12.10 -11.98 -0.34
CA TYR A 165 -12.58 -11.09 0.72
C TYR A 165 -13.82 -11.64 1.43
N LYS A 166 -14.78 -12.18 0.68
CA LYS A 166 -15.98 -12.81 1.26
C LYS A 166 -15.60 -14.01 2.12
N ASN A 167 -14.71 -14.87 1.64
CA ASN A 167 -14.21 -16.02 2.39
C ASN A 167 -13.47 -15.60 3.68
N ALA A 168 -12.64 -14.55 3.62
CA ALA A 168 -11.96 -14.01 4.78
C ALA A 168 -12.94 -13.42 5.81
N LEU A 169 -13.94 -12.68 5.34
CA LEU A 169 -14.95 -12.05 6.20
C LEU A 169 -15.87 -13.09 6.87
N ASP A 170 -16.20 -14.16 6.17
CA ASP A 170 -16.97 -15.28 6.74
C ASP A 170 -16.12 -16.09 7.74
N SER A 171 -14.82 -16.27 7.50
CA SER A 171 -13.89 -16.89 8.47
C SER A 171 -13.73 -16.07 9.76
N LEU A 172 -13.76 -14.74 9.66
CA LEU A 172 -13.73 -13.86 10.83
C LEU A 172 -15.03 -13.92 11.64
N LYS A 173 -16.18 -14.10 10.98
CA LYS A 173 -17.46 -14.29 11.67
C LYS A 173 -17.49 -15.61 12.45
N THR A 174 -16.99 -16.70 11.87
CA THR A 174 -16.94 -18.01 12.57
C THR A 174 -16.02 -17.96 13.79
N LEU A 175 -14.85 -17.33 13.68
CA LEU A 175 -13.93 -17.13 14.82
C LEU A 175 -14.50 -16.27 15.96
N LYS A 176 -15.37 -15.31 15.63
CA LYS A 176 -16.04 -14.45 16.62
C LYS A 176 -17.15 -15.19 17.38
N ILE A 177 -17.81 -16.16 16.73
CA ILE A 177 -18.85 -16.99 17.35
C ILE A 177 -18.23 -17.95 18.38
N GLU A 178 -17.16 -18.66 18.02
CA GLU A 178 -16.50 -19.62 18.92
C GLU A 178 -15.92 -18.98 20.19
N ASN A 179 -15.40 -17.75 20.11
CA ASN A 179 -14.90 -17.03 21.28
C ASN A 179 -16.03 -16.50 22.19
N THR A 180 -17.23 -16.29 21.67
CA THR A 180 -18.35 -15.78 22.49
C THR A 180 -18.98 -16.88 23.35
N ASP A 181 -18.94 -18.12 22.89
CA ASP A 181 -19.44 -19.28 23.63
C ASP A 181 -18.48 -19.76 24.73
N THR A 182 -17.18 -19.52 24.56
CA THR A 182 -16.14 -19.92 25.54
C THR A 182 -16.11 -19.00 26.78
N ILE A 183 -16.62 -17.77 26.67
CA ILE A 183 -16.67 -16.80 27.79
C ILE A 183 -17.93 -16.98 28.67
N ARG A 184 -18.89 -17.82 28.26
CA ARG A 184 -20.15 -18.09 28.98
C ARG A 184 -20.16 -19.40 29.77
N GLN A 185 -19.03 -20.09 29.89
CA GLN A 185 -18.83 -21.25 30.77
C GLN A 185 -17.88 -20.88 31.91
#